data_AF-A0A917ATA7-F1
#
_entry.id   AF-A0A917ATA7-F1
#
_cell.length_a   1.000
_cell.length_b   1.000
_cell.length_c   1.000
_cell.angle_alpha   90.00
_cell.angle_beta   90.00
_cell.angle_gamma   90.00
#
_symmetry.space_group_name_H-M   'P 1'
#
loop_
_entity.id
_entity.type
_entity.pdbx_description
1 polymer ?
#
loop_
_entity_poly.entity_id
_entity_poly.type
_entity_poly.pdbx_seq_one_letter_code
_entity_poly.pdbx_strand_id
1 'polypeptide(L)'
;MTERSTRRESTLITLGTSGALAAVTLGSWLMVSGTIDTSSLTGASGVPEGDCPSGIQQPVVAERVEVSVYNTTNEPGLAGDVADDLEDRSFRVGEVDNDYLADTGFEGIIRVGERGLRQAYTLQQHLPGTLVDIDGRDDFSVDLILGTDYDGLEDRHDVEISPGRISCSG
;
A
#
# COMPACT_ATOMS: atom_id res chain seq x y z
N MET A 1 40.01 -61.83 -16.32
CA MET A 1 39.36 -61.26 -15.14
C MET A 1 40.17 -60.03 -14.75
N THR A 2 39.56 -58.86 -14.94
CA THR A 2 39.97 -57.48 -14.62
C THR A 2 40.17 -57.28 -13.10
N GLU A 3 40.74 -56.24 -12.49
CA GLU A 3 40.93 -54.79 -12.69
C GLU A 3 42.32 -54.40 -12.08
N ARG A 4 43.18 -53.48 -12.54
CA ARG A 4 43.15 -52.07 -13.00
C ARG A 4 42.85 -50.99 -11.94
N SER A 5 43.95 -50.50 -11.33
CA SER A 5 44.28 -49.11 -10.97
C SER A 5 43.32 -48.26 -10.10
N THR A 6 43.60 -48.21 -8.80
CA THR A 6 43.03 -47.21 -7.85
C THR A 6 44.15 -46.37 -7.22
N ARG A 7 44.86 -45.56 -8.02
CA ARG A 7 45.89 -44.63 -7.49
C ARG A 7 45.91 -43.24 -8.13
N ARG A 8 44.82 -42.83 -8.79
CA ARG A 8 44.73 -41.52 -9.48
C ARG A 8 43.46 -40.72 -9.21
N GLU A 9 42.57 -41.17 -8.33
CA GLU A 9 41.24 -40.55 -8.17
C GLU A 9 41.11 -39.67 -6.91
N SER A 10 42.03 -39.76 -5.95
CA SER A 10 41.87 -39.08 -4.66
C SER A 10 42.40 -37.64 -4.60
N THR A 11 42.97 -37.10 -5.68
CA THR A 11 43.50 -35.71 -5.72
C THR A 11 42.52 -34.71 -6.33
N LEU A 12 41.53 -35.17 -7.12
CA LEU A 12 40.59 -34.27 -7.80
C LEU A 12 39.39 -33.86 -6.92
N ILE A 13 39.04 -34.68 -5.91
CA ILE A 13 37.84 -34.45 -5.10
C ILE A 13 38.08 -33.33 -4.07
N THR A 14 39.25 -33.27 -3.44
CA THR A 14 39.57 -32.24 -2.44
C THR A 14 39.79 -30.85 -3.03
N LEU A 15 40.23 -30.75 -4.30
CA LEU A 15 40.34 -29.46 -4.97
C LEU A 15 38.95 -28.89 -5.33
N GLY A 16 38.02 -29.77 -5.74
CA GLY A 16 36.65 -29.39 -6.11
C GLY A 16 35.83 -28.85 -4.93
N THR A 17 35.90 -29.51 -3.76
CA THR A 17 35.18 -29.06 -2.55
C THR A 17 35.72 -27.73 -2.01
N SER A 18 37.03 -27.52 -2.11
CA SER A 18 37.68 -26.27 -1.67
C SER A 18 37.28 -25.09 -2.55
N GLY A 19 37.19 -25.29 -3.88
CA GLY A 19 36.73 -24.28 -4.81
C GLY A 19 35.28 -23.84 -4.58
N ALA A 20 34.39 -24.79 -4.24
CA ALA A 20 32.99 -24.49 -3.95
C ALA A 20 32.81 -23.65 -2.68
N LEU A 21 33.55 -23.96 -1.60
CA LEU A 21 33.47 -23.20 -0.35
C LEU A 21 34.05 -21.78 -0.49
N ALA A 22 35.13 -21.61 -1.25
CA ALA A 22 35.72 -20.30 -1.52
C ALA A 22 34.79 -19.39 -2.34
N ALA A 23 34.03 -19.96 -3.30
CA ALA A 23 33.06 -19.20 -4.08
C ALA A 23 31.89 -18.67 -3.23
N VAL A 24 31.42 -19.46 -2.25
CA VAL A 24 30.33 -19.05 -1.34
C VAL A 24 30.77 -17.93 -0.40
N THR A 25 31.96 -18.03 0.20
CA THR A 25 32.45 -16.99 1.12
C THR A 25 32.78 -15.68 0.40
N LEU A 26 33.36 -15.75 -0.81
CA LEU A 26 33.57 -14.57 -1.65
C LEU A 26 32.23 -13.94 -2.07
N GLY A 27 31.23 -14.73 -2.44
CA GLY A 27 29.89 -14.24 -2.75
C GLY A 27 29.23 -13.51 -1.59
N SER A 28 29.28 -14.08 -0.38
CA SER A 28 28.79 -13.40 0.83
C SER A 28 29.54 -12.12 1.16
N TRP A 29 30.87 -12.09 0.98
CA TRP A 29 31.67 -10.89 1.24
C TRP A 29 31.36 -9.78 0.24
N LEU A 30 31.13 -10.11 -1.04
CA LEU A 30 30.74 -9.18 -2.10
C LEU A 30 29.36 -8.54 -1.87
N MET A 31 28.43 -9.31 -1.27
CA MET A 31 27.13 -8.79 -0.83
C MET A 31 27.28 -7.81 0.36
N VAL A 32 28.08 -8.16 1.37
CA VAL A 32 28.34 -7.28 2.54
C VAL A 32 29.13 -6.03 2.14
N SER A 33 30.04 -6.12 1.18
CA SER A 33 30.83 -4.99 0.71
C SER A 33 30.06 -4.03 -0.21
N GLY A 34 28.77 -4.29 -0.46
CA GLY A 34 27.93 -3.43 -1.30
C GLY A 34 28.36 -3.38 -2.76
N THR A 35 29.14 -4.36 -3.23
CA THR A 35 29.67 -4.39 -4.60
C THR A 35 28.70 -4.99 -5.62
N ILE A 36 27.64 -5.63 -5.14
CA ILE A 36 26.54 -6.13 -5.96
C ILE A 36 25.29 -5.32 -5.58
N ASP A 37 24.89 -4.41 -6.47
CA ASP A 37 23.63 -3.68 -6.39
C ASP A 37 22.44 -4.65 -6.58
N THR A 38 22.04 -5.28 -5.49
CA THR A 38 20.86 -6.18 -5.44
C THR A 38 19.53 -5.42 -5.57
N SER A 39 19.57 -4.09 -5.60
CA SER A 39 18.45 -3.17 -5.81
C SER A 39 17.68 -3.40 -7.12
N SER A 40 18.28 -4.13 -8.07
CA SER A 40 17.64 -4.53 -9.33
C SER A 40 17.02 -5.93 -9.30
N LEU A 41 17.33 -6.74 -8.29
CA LEU A 41 16.87 -8.14 -8.13
C LEU A 41 15.73 -8.26 -7.11
N THR A 42 15.79 -7.48 -6.04
CA THR A 42 14.57 -7.05 -5.35
C THR A 42 13.97 -5.98 -6.22
N GLY A 43 12.79 -6.18 -6.78
CA GLY A 43 12.00 -5.12 -7.40
C GLY A 43 11.58 -4.07 -6.38
N ALA A 44 12.52 -3.47 -5.65
CA ALA A 44 12.42 -2.13 -5.15
C ALA A 44 12.57 -1.20 -6.36
N SER A 45 11.64 -1.32 -7.31
CA SER A 45 11.03 -0.11 -7.80
C SER A 45 10.69 0.66 -6.53
N GLY A 46 11.38 1.75 -6.26
CA GLY A 46 10.79 2.77 -5.42
C GLY A 46 9.38 2.91 -5.94
N VAL A 47 8.38 2.59 -5.11
CA VAL A 47 6.99 2.89 -5.42
C VAL A 47 7.05 4.33 -5.89
N PRO A 48 6.68 4.65 -7.14
CA PRO A 48 6.54 6.05 -7.51
C PRO A 48 5.58 6.58 -6.47
N GLU A 49 6.10 7.39 -5.54
CA GLU A 49 5.31 8.24 -4.68
C GLU A 49 4.35 8.92 -5.64
N GLY A 50 3.09 8.47 -5.65
CA GLY A 50 2.13 8.88 -6.67
C GLY A 50 2.09 10.39 -6.61
N ASP A 51 2.52 11.06 -7.69
CA ASP A 51 2.62 12.52 -7.76
C ASP A 51 1.28 13.10 -7.27
N CYS A 52 1.24 13.57 -6.03
CA CYS A 52 0.01 14.06 -5.45
C CYS A 52 -0.49 15.20 -6.34
N PRO A 53 -1.68 15.08 -6.96
CA PRO A 53 -2.06 15.99 -8.02
C PRO A 53 -2.22 17.39 -7.45
N SER A 54 -1.38 18.31 -7.93
CA SER A 54 -1.37 19.71 -7.49
C SER A 54 -2.59 20.53 -7.97
N GLY A 55 -3.44 19.92 -8.80
CA GLY A 55 -4.65 20.53 -9.35
C GLY A 55 -5.74 20.74 -8.31
N ILE A 56 -6.55 21.79 -8.51
CA ILE A 56 -7.75 22.05 -7.72
C ILE A 56 -8.83 21.03 -8.12
N GLN A 57 -9.32 20.30 -7.12
CA GLN A 57 -10.41 19.37 -7.27
C GLN A 57 -11.74 20.10 -7.08
N GLN A 58 -12.67 19.82 -7.99
CA GLN A 58 -14.06 20.26 -7.86
C GLN A 58 -14.84 19.15 -7.15
N PRO A 59 -15.49 19.41 -6.00
CA PRO A 59 -16.28 18.38 -5.35
C PRO A 59 -17.41 17.88 -6.26
N VAL A 60 -17.85 16.66 -6.01
CA VAL A 60 -19.06 16.07 -6.60
C VAL A 60 -20.14 16.01 -5.51
N VAL A 61 -21.39 15.76 -5.91
CA VAL A 61 -22.43 15.43 -4.94
C VAL A 61 -22.16 14.06 -4.33
N ALA A 62 -22.44 13.88 -3.04
CA ALA A 62 -22.19 12.63 -2.30
C ALA A 62 -22.81 11.40 -2.98
N GLU A 63 -24.00 11.52 -3.58
CA GLU A 63 -24.69 10.44 -4.30
C GLU A 63 -23.93 9.89 -5.52
N ARG A 64 -22.87 10.59 -5.97
CA ARG A 64 -21.97 10.16 -7.06
C ARG A 64 -20.67 9.55 -6.56
N VAL A 65 -20.49 9.47 -5.25
CA VAL A 65 -19.31 8.89 -4.60
C VAL A 65 -19.71 7.51 -4.08
N GLU A 66 -19.06 6.48 -4.62
CA GLU A 66 -19.20 5.11 -4.17
C GLU A 66 -18.00 4.76 -3.29
N VAL A 67 -18.27 4.44 -2.03
CA VAL A 67 -17.26 4.23 -0.99
C VAL A 67 -17.34 2.80 -0.48
N SER A 68 -16.27 2.03 -0.62
CA SER A 68 -16.07 0.79 0.13
C SER A 68 -15.34 1.11 1.43
N VAL A 69 -15.77 0.53 2.56
CA VAL A 69 -15.23 0.83 3.89
C VAL A 69 -14.53 -0.40 4.44
N TYR A 70 -13.25 -0.24 4.80
CA TYR A 70 -12.40 -1.31 5.29
C TYR A 70 -11.87 -0.99 6.68
N ASN A 71 -12.17 -1.86 7.66
CA ASN A 71 -11.64 -1.73 9.01
C ASN A 71 -10.30 -2.46 9.15
N THR A 72 -9.23 -1.74 9.47
CA THR A 72 -7.90 -2.34 9.77
C THR A 72 -7.58 -2.41 11.25
N THR A 73 -8.51 -1.95 12.10
CA THR A 73 -8.35 -1.88 13.55
C THR A 73 -8.84 -3.16 14.24
N ASN A 74 -8.72 -3.19 15.57
CA ASN A 74 -9.30 -4.25 16.40
C ASN A 74 -10.71 -3.90 16.92
N GLU A 75 -11.29 -2.77 16.48
CA GLU A 75 -12.61 -2.33 16.91
C GLU A 75 -13.71 -3.05 16.12
N PRO A 76 -14.53 -3.90 16.75
CA PRO A 76 -15.56 -4.64 16.04
C PRO A 76 -16.73 -3.74 15.64
N GLY A 77 -17.14 -3.81 14.37
CA GLY A 77 -18.29 -3.07 13.85
C GLY A 77 -17.95 -1.71 13.25
N LEU A 78 -16.73 -1.20 13.46
CA LEU A 78 -16.32 0.14 13.03
C LEU A 78 -16.62 0.44 11.56
N ALA A 79 -16.26 -0.44 10.61
CA ALA A 79 -16.57 -0.20 9.19
C ALA A 79 -18.08 -0.13 8.90
N GLY A 80 -18.90 -0.87 9.65
CA GLY A 80 -20.36 -0.82 9.52
C GLY A 80 -20.92 0.50 10.04
N ASP A 81 -20.48 0.95 11.23
CA ASP A 81 -20.91 2.21 11.81
C ASP A 81 -20.54 3.40 10.91
N VAL A 82 -19.33 3.39 10.34
CA VAL A 82 -18.88 4.40 9.37
C VAL A 82 -19.66 4.34 8.06
N ALA A 83 -19.99 3.14 7.58
CA ALA A 83 -20.83 2.98 6.41
C ALA A 83 -22.23 3.60 6.63
N ASP A 84 -22.86 3.33 7.77
CA ASP A 84 -24.16 3.91 8.13
C ASP A 84 -24.09 5.45 8.14
N ASP A 85 -23.05 6.02 8.76
CA ASP A 85 -22.81 7.47 8.78
C ASP A 85 -22.64 8.09 7.38
N LEU A 86 -22.00 7.36 6.46
CA LEU A 86 -21.83 7.78 5.07
C LEU A 86 -23.13 7.71 4.28
N GLU A 87 -23.93 6.66 4.44
CA GLU A 87 -25.27 6.55 3.84
C GLU A 87 -26.19 7.68 4.31
N ASP A 88 -26.11 8.01 5.60
CA ASP A 88 -26.82 9.13 6.23
C ASP A 88 -26.46 10.49 5.60
N ARG A 89 -25.28 10.58 4.99
CA ARG A 89 -24.77 11.75 4.25
C ARG A 89 -24.95 11.60 2.74
N SER A 90 -25.76 10.63 2.30
CA SER A 90 -26.11 10.35 0.91
C SER A 90 -24.95 9.85 0.04
N PHE A 91 -23.87 9.36 0.64
CA PHE A 91 -22.87 8.58 -0.09
C PHE A 91 -23.46 7.23 -0.48
N ARG A 92 -22.93 6.62 -1.54
CA ARG A 92 -23.27 5.25 -1.88
C ARG A 92 -22.23 4.34 -1.24
N VAL A 93 -22.68 3.45 -0.37
CA VAL A 93 -21.78 2.46 0.22
C VAL A 93 -21.68 1.25 -0.72
N GLY A 94 -20.44 0.82 -0.95
CA GLY A 94 -20.07 -0.37 -1.70
C GLY A 94 -19.82 -1.54 -0.76
N GLU A 95 -18.58 -2.01 -0.72
CA GLU A 95 -18.17 -3.11 0.17
C GLU A 95 -17.94 -2.61 1.60
N VAL A 96 -18.28 -3.43 2.59
CA VAL A 96 -18.00 -3.16 4.01
C VAL A 96 -17.35 -4.42 4.57
N ASP A 97 -16.05 -4.34 4.89
CA ASP A 97 -15.30 -5.51 5.36
C ASP A 97 -14.14 -5.10 6.29
N ASN A 98 -13.34 -6.08 6.71
CA ASN A 98 -12.08 -5.88 7.40
C ASN A 98 -10.92 -6.03 6.42
N ASP A 99 -9.84 -5.31 6.67
CA ASP A 99 -8.58 -5.46 5.94
C ASP A 99 -7.41 -5.50 6.95
N TYR A 100 -6.21 -5.82 6.48
CA TYR A 100 -5.02 -5.94 7.33
C TYR A 100 -3.86 -5.11 6.78
N LEU A 101 -3.39 -4.18 7.58
CA LEU A 101 -2.18 -3.39 7.32
C LEU A 101 -1.18 -3.53 8.48
N ALA A 102 0.11 -3.49 8.14
CA ALA A 102 1.18 -3.61 9.13
C ALA A 102 1.29 -2.37 10.03
N ASP A 103 0.96 -1.20 9.48
CA ASP A 103 0.82 0.05 10.20
C ASP A 103 -0.64 0.47 10.15
N THR A 104 -1.15 0.95 11.28
CA THR A 104 -2.56 1.37 11.46
C THR A 104 -2.66 2.69 12.22
N GLY A 105 -1.53 3.32 12.59
CA GLY A 105 -1.49 4.59 13.34
C GLY A 105 -1.79 5.82 12.48
N PHE A 106 -2.94 5.80 11.82
CA PHE A 106 -3.48 6.88 11.01
C PHE A 106 -4.99 6.96 11.21
N GLU A 107 -5.60 8.10 10.89
CA GLU A 107 -7.06 8.26 10.99
C GLU A 107 -7.78 7.48 9.89
N GLY A 108 -7.35 7.68 8.65
CA GLY A 108 -7.79 6.86 7.53
C GLY A 108 -7.02 7.12 6.25
N ILE A 109 -7.03 6.14 5.35
CA ILE A 109 -6.45 6.23 4.03
C ILE A 109 -7.58 6.09 3.01
N ILE A 110 -7.69 7.06 2.11
CA ILE A 110 -8.60 7.03 0.98
C ILE A 110 -7.82 6.51 -0.23
N ARG A 111 -8.07 5.28 -0.65
CA ARG A 111 -7.43 4.71 -1.84
C ARG A 111 -8.29 4.91 -3.08
N VAL A 112 -7.70 5.42 -4.15
CA VAL A 112 -8.44 5.82 -5.35
C VAL A 112 -7.58 5.76 -6.62
N GLY A 113 -8.24 5.67 -7.77
CA GLY A 113 -7.61 5.85 -9.08
C GLY A 113 -7.54 7.31 -9.52
N GLU A 114 -6.74 7.60 -10.56
CA GLU A 114 -6.64 8.97 -11.13
C GLU A 114 -8.00 9.53 -11.56
N ARG A 115 -8.91 8.66 -12.01
CA ARG A 115 -10.26 9.03 -12.43
C ARG A 115 -11.17 9.41 -11.26
N GLY A 116 -10.94 8.83 -10.08
CA GLY A 116 -11.73 9.02 -8.87
C GLY A 116 -11.31 10.19 -7.97
N LEU A 117 -10.32 11.00 -8.38
CA LEU A 117 -9.77 12.07 -7.53
C LEU A 117 -10.81 13.06 -7.00
N ARG A 118 -11.85 13.36 -7.77
CA ARG A 118 -12.94 14.26 -7.33
C ARG A 118 -13.83 13.60 -6.27
N GLN A 119 -14.02 12.29 -6.37
CA GLN A 119 -14.76 11.48 -5.42
C GLN A 119 -13.99 11.39 -4.10
N ALA A 120 -12.70 11.04 -4.17
CA ALA A 120 -11.80 11.04 -3.01
C ALA A 120 -11.73 12.42 -2.34
N TYR A 121 -11.58 13.50 -3.11
CA TYR A 121 -11.60 14.85 -2.57
C TYR A 121 -12.90 15.17 -1.84
N THR A 122 -14.05 14.78 -2.40
CA THR A 122 -15.35 15.00 -1.75
C THR A 122 -15.42 14.26 -0.42
N LEU A 123 -15.00 12.99 -0.38
CA LEU A 123 -14.96 12.20 0.85
C LEU A 123 -14.01 12.81 1.90
N GLN A 124 -12.84 13.28 1.49
CA GLN A 124 -11.85 13.91 2.38
C GLN A 124 -12.39 15.17 3.08
N GLN A 125 -13.32 15.91 2.47
CA GLN A 125 -13.97 17.04 3.16
C GLN A 125 -14.84 16.61 4.36
N HIS A 126 -15.29 15.35 4.39
CA HIS A 126 -16.01 14.77 5.52
C HIS A 126 -15.07 14.12 6.54
N LEU A 127 -13.80 13.93 6.18
CA LEU A 127 -12.79 13.21 6.94
C LEU A 127 -11.42 13.90 6.76
N PRO A 128 -11.25 15.14 7.27
CA PRO A 128 -10.10 15.99 6.93
C PRO A 128 -8.74 15.44 7.39
N GLY A 129 -8.70 14.53 8.36
CA GLY A 129 -7.48 13.84 8.80
C GLY A 129 -7.05 12.66 7.92
N THR A 130 -7.82 12.34 6.87
CA THR A 130 -7.47 11.25 5.94
C THR A 130 -6.43 11.66 4.91
N LEU A 131 -5.63 10.67 4.51
CA LEU A 131 -4.64 10.80 3.43
C LEU A 131 -5.11 10.04 2.19
N VAL A 132 -4.86 10.60 1.00
CA VAL A 132 -5.21 9.94 -0.26
C VAL A 132 -4.04 9.17 -0.84
N ASP A 133 -4.25 7.89 -1.12
CA ASP A 133 -3.33 6.98 -1.78
C ASP A 133 -3.83 6.70 -3.21
N ILE A 134 -2.98 6.92 -4.22
CA ILE A 134 -3.36 6.73 -5.62
C ILE A 134 -2.77 5.42 -6.13
N ASP A 135 -3.63 4.42 -6.34
CA ASP A 135 -3.20 3.03 -6.59
C ASP A 135 -3.21 2.60 -8.07
N GLY A 136 -3.54 3.53 -8.97
CA GLY A 136 -3.56 3.30 -10.41
C GLY A 136 -4.77 2.54 -10.95
N ARG A 137 -5.83 2.33 -10.16
CA ARG A 137 -7.10 1.79 -10.70
C ARG A 137 -7.72 2.74 -11.74
N ASP A 138 -8.40 2.20 -12.74
CA ASP A 138 -9.02 2.98 -13.84
C ASP A 138 -10.55 3.11 -13.66
N ASP A 139 -11.00 3.36 -12.44
CA ASP A 139 -12.41 3.56 -12.13
C ASP A 139 -12.62 4.74 -11.15
N PHE A 140 -13.86 4.94 -10.75
CA PHE A 140 -14.27 6.02 -9.85
C PHE A 140 -14.56 5.54 -8.42
N SER A 141 -14.28 4.26 -8.12
CA SER A 141 -14.47 3.70 -6.79
C SER A 141 -13.48 4.30 -5.81
N VAL A 142 -13.92 4.42 -4.55
CA VAL A 142 -13.10 4.95 -3.47
C VAL A 142 -13.12 3.94 -2.34
N ASP A 143 -11.96 3.58 -1.82
CA ASP A 143 -11.87 2.75 -0.62
C ASP A 143 -11.48 3.64 0.55
N LEU A 144 -12.24 3.58 1.63
CA LEU A 144 -11.93 4.22 2.91
C LEU A 144 -11.38 3.15 3.86
N ILE A 145 -10.09 3.23 4.14
CA ILE A 145 -9.37 2.35 5.05
C ILE A 145 -9.26 3.05 6.40
N LEU A 146 -9.89 2.47 7.42
CA LEU A 146 -9.94 3.04 8.77
C LEU A 146 -8.76 2.53 9.59
N GLY A 147 -8.01 3.47 10.18
CA GLY A 147 -6.90 3.17 11.09
C GLY A 147 -7.29 3.37 12.56
N THR A 148 -6.36 3.07 13.47
CA THR A 148 -6.61 3.08 14.92
C THR A 148 -6.81 4.47 15.50
N ASP A 149 -6.40 5.50 14.76
CA ASP A 149 -6.51 6.90 15.22
C ASP A 149 -7.80 7.56 14.68
N TYR A 150 -8.68 6.80 14.01
CA TYR A 150 -9.96 7.29 13.52
C TYR A 150 -10.81 7.90 14.64
N ASP A 151 -11.23 9.17 14.47
CA ASP A 151 -12.00 9.92 15.47
C ASP A 151 -13.46 10.23 15.04
N GLY A 152 -13.88 9.78 13.86
CA GLY A 152 -15.21 10.04 13.32
C GLY A 152 -15.23 10.92 12.08
N LEU A 153 -16.42 11.07 11.48
CA LEU A 153 -16.64 12.05 10.41
C LEU A 153 -16.78 13.46 11.01
N GLU A 154 -16.31 14.45 10.26
CA GLU A 154 -16.47 15.87 10.58
C GLU A 154 -17.96 16.23 10.77
N ASP A 155 -18.26 17.15 11.69
CA ASP A 155 -19.64 17.61 11.91
C ASP A 155 -20.24 18.15 10.61
N ARG A 156 -21.49 17.75 10.30
CA ARG A 156 -22.14 18.13 9.03
C ARG A 156 -22.23 19.65 8.84
N HIS A 157 -22.27 20.43 9.92
CA HIS A 157 -22.30 21.89 9.88
C HIS A 157 -20.93 22.52 9.58
N ASP A 158 -19.85 21.79 9.84
CA ASP A 158 -18.46 22.24 9.67
C ASP A 158 -17.84 21.73 8.35
N VAL A 159 -18.50 20.79 7.66
CA VAL A 159 -18.08 20.34 6.32
C VAL A 159 -18.18 21.48 5.31
N GLU A 160 -17.02 22.02 4.90
CA GLU A 160 -16.93 23.00 3.83
C GLU A 160 -16.78 22.31 2.45
N ILE A 161 -17.84 22.33 1.65
CA ILE A 161 -17.81 21.84 0.26
C ILE A 161 -17.42 22.99 -0.68
N SER A 162 -16.12 23.22 -0.80
CA SER A 162 -15.50 24.20 -1.69
C SER A 162 -14.49 23.51 -2.63
N PRO A 163 -14.15 24.10 -3.78
CA PRO A 163 -12.98 23.66 -4.54
C PRO A 163 -11.68 23.79 -3.73
N GLY A 164 -10.81 22.79 -3.79
CA GLY A 164 -9.57 22.78 -3.03
C GLY A 164 -8.53 21.78 -3.52
N ARG A 165 -7.43 21.67 -2.76
CA ARG A 165 -6.37 20.69 -3.03
C ARG A 165 -6.62 19.44 -2.21
N ILE A 166 -6.28 18.29 -2.80
CA ILE A 166 -6.32 17.00 -2.12
C ILE A 166 -5.08 16.83 -1.23
N SER A 167 -5.25 16.21 -0.07
CA SER A 167 -4.15 15.80 0.81
C SER A 167 -3.81 14.34 0.55
N CYS A 168 -2.58 14.05 0.09
CA CYS A 168 -2.14 12.69 -0.22
C CYS A 168 -1.23 12.13 0.87
N SER A 169 -1.16 10.80 0.98
CA SER A 169 -0.11 10.12 1.74
C SER A 169 1.22 10.33 1.02
N GLY A 170 2.17 10.98 1.71
CA GLY A 170 3.53 11.21 1.20
C GLY A 170 4.46 10.02 1.40
#